data_AF-A0A1I7U8L8-F1
#
_entry.id   AF-A0A1I7U8L8-F1
#
_cell.length_a   1.000
_cell.length_b   1.000
_cell.length_c   1.000
_cell.angle_alpha   90.00
_cell.angle_beta   90.00
_cell.angle_gamma   90.00
#
_symmetry.space_group_name_H-M   'P 1'
#
loop_
_entity.id
_entity.type
_entity.pdbx_description
1 polymer ?
#
loop_
_entity_poly.entity_id
_entity_poly.type
_entity_poly.pdbx_seq_one_letter_code
_entity_poly.pdbx_strand_id
1 'polypeptide(L)'
;MIGHILVLFLLTTPMVFPIGFSIERFIAIGMASRYETTPTLIGPILVVLLIIPNVIVFFFIFQNETFDDIFISFLMLPSTSANQFTSHLWNLMYIKVVNVICNIVLLMIQSVLKPKYQKSSLSTKYAMEEITQSPKFTLIVTFTHLLFFGVYTACSIFVRVLGQPFFGSFINFYVARGVNCAVPTYNFVVVIVGMITLRHLNAERSKAVQTTVRILSIGNEGAKNYDDAITNQWATITTSRL
;
A
#
# COMPACT_ATOMS: atom_id res chain seq x y z
N MET A 1 -30.06 -8.72 6.68
CA MET A 1 -29.12 -9.11 7.74
C MET A 1 -27.79 -9.61 7.19
N ILE A 2 -27.73 -10.78 6.53
CA ILE A 2 -26.48 -11.34 5.97
C ILE A 2 -25.81 -10.44 4.93
N GLY A 3 -26.58 -9.86 4.01
CA GLY A 3 -26.04 -8.96 2.98
C GLY A 3 -25.40 -7.69 3.55
N HIS A 4 -25.85 -7.25 4.73
CA HIS A 4 -25.32 -6.05 5.38
C HIS A 4 -23.96 -6.31 6.05
N ILE A 5 -23.85 -7.42 6.79
CA ILE A 5 -22.59 -7.90 7.35
C ILE A 5 -21.58 -8.14 6.23
N LEU A 6 -22.02 -8.72 5.11
CA LEU A 6 -21.17 -8.95 3.93
C LEU A 6 -20.64 -7.63 3.35
N VAL A 7 -21.48 -6.59 3.21
CA VAL A 7 -21.04 -5.29 2.69
C VAL A 7 -20.02 -4.64 3.63
N LEU A 8 -20.24 -4.70 4.95
CA LEU A 8 -19.28 -4.20 5.93
C LEU A 8 -17.96 -4.96 5.91
N PHE A 9 -18.02 -6.29 5.76
CA PHE A 9 -16.85 -7.14 5.65
C PHE A 9 -16.04 -6.83 4.39
N LEU A 10 -16.71 -6.69 3.24
CA LEU A 10 -16.08 -6.33 1.96
C LEU A 10 -15.53 -4.89 1.98
N LEU A 11 -16.07 -4.03 2.83
CA LEU A 11 -15.60 -2.66 3.02
C LEU A 11 -14.31 -2.60 3.85
N THR A 12 -14.22 -3.38 4.93
CA THR A 12 -13.05 -3.36 5.85
C THR A 12 -11.92 -4.27 5.37
N THR A 13 -12.20 -5.37 4.68
CA THR A 13 -11.18 -6.35 4.25
C THR A 13 -10.08 -5.73 3.37
N PRO A 14 -10.40 -4.94 2.33
CA PRO A 14 -9.38 -4.29 1.52
C PRO A 14 -8.47 -3.35 2.30
N MET A 15 -8.90 -2.88 3.48
CA MET A 15 -8.15 -1.93 4.28
C MET A 15 -6.91 -2.53 4.93
N VAL A 16 -6.85 -3.86 5.05
CA VAL A 16 -5.77 -4.62 5.69
C VAL A 16 -4.68 -5.01 4.68
N PHE A 17 -5.02 -5.18 3.39
CA PHE A 17 -4.07 -5.57 2.35
C PHE A 17 -2.83 -4.68 2.19
N PRO A 18 -2.91 -3.34 2.34
CA PRO A 18 -1.72 -2.50 2.23
C PRO A 18 -0.63 -2.82 3.25
N ILE A 19 -0.94 -3.49 4.35
CA ILE A 19 0.05 -3.96 5.35
C ILE A 19 0.84 -5.15 4.78
N GLY A 20 0.16 -6.07 4.08
CA GLY A 20 0.77 -7.21 3.42
C GLY A 20 1.80 -6.76 2.39
N PHE A 21 1.48 -5.73 1.60
CA PHE A 21 2.43 -5.15 0.66
C PHE A 21 3.68 -4.62 1.38
N SER A 22 3.52 -3.90 2.49
CA SER A 22 4.68 -3.40 3.25
C SER A 22 5.54 -4.52 3.80
N ILE A 23 4.94 -5.57 4.39
CA ILE A 23 5.66 -6.74 4.92
C ILE A 23 6.46 -7.43 3.82
N GLU A 24 5.81 -7.68 2.67
CA GLU A 24 6.47 -8.25 1.50
C GLU A 24 7.67 -7.40 1.07
N ARG A 25 7.55 -6.07 1.08
CA ARG A 25 8.66 -5.17 0.72
C ARG A 25 9.81 -5.19 1.73
N PHE A 26 9.53 -5.26 3.04
CA PHE A 26 10.59 -5.43 4.04
C PHE A 26 11.38 -6.72 3.80
N ILE A 27 10.68 -7.82 3.54
CA ILE A 27 11.30 -9.12 3.28
C ILE A 27 12.11 -9.04 1.98
N ALA A 28 11.56 -8.45 0.91
CA ALA A 28 12.25 -8.32 -0.38
C ALA A 28 13.56 -7.51 -0.28
N ILE A 29 13.57 -6.41 0.48
CA ILE A 29 14.81 -5.64 0.71
C ILE A 29 15.82 -6.44 1.52
N GLY A 30 15.39 -7.13 2.57
CA GLY A 30 16.27 -7.99 3.37
C GLY A 30 16.86 -9.16 2.56
N MET A 31 16.11 -9.67 1.59
CA MET A 31 16.50 -10.76 0.70
C MET A 31 17.11 -10.30 -0.63
N ALA A 32 17.44 -9.01 -0.79
CA ALA A 32 17.92 -8.46 -2.06
C ALA A 32 19.13 -9.21 -2.65
N SER A 33 19.98 -9.83 -1.81
CA SER A 33 21.13 -10.64 -2.25
C SER A 33 20.78 -12.07 -2.70
N ARG A 34 19.60 -12.58 -2.35
CA ARG A 34 19.10 -13.94 -2.67
C ARG A 34 17.81 -13.92 -3.49
N TYR A 35 17.46 -12.75 -4.02
CA TYR A 35 16.20 -12.53 -4.72
C TYR A 35 16.10 -13.34 -6.02
N GLU A 36 17.23 -13.58 -6.71
CA GLU A 36 17.30 -14.35 -7.96
C GLU A 36 16.90 -15.82 -7.82
N THR A 37 17.09 -16.42 -6.64
CA THR A 37 16.90 -17.86 -6.42
C THR A 37 15.59 -18.21 -5.71
N THR A 38 14.80 -17.20 -5.30
CA THR A 38 13.63 -17.42 -4.45
C THR A 38 12.35 -17.11 -5.22
N PRO A 39 11.50 -18.11 -5.55
CA PRO A 39 10.19 -17.85 -6.11
C PRO A 39 9.31 -17.14 -5.07
N THR A 40 8.82 -15.94 -5.41
CA THR A 40 8.08 -15.07 -4.49
C THR A 40 6.60 -15.44 -4.40
N LEU A 41 6.29 -16.51 -3.67
CA LEU A 41 4.91 -16.90 -3.31
C LEU A 41 4.35 -16.14 -2.08
N ILE A 42 5.11 -15.19 -1.53
CA ILE A 42 4.80 -14.49 -0.28
C ILE A 42 3.55 -13.61 -0.41
N GLY A 43 3.36 -12.95 -1.55
CA GLY A 43 2.22 -12.07 -1.80
C GLY A 43 0.86 -12.79 -1.66
N PRO A 44 0.59 -13.86 -2.42
CA PRO A 44 -0.66 -14.63 -2.30
C PRO A 44 -0.91 -15.19 -0.89
N ILE A 45 0.14 -15.68 -0.21
CA ILE A 45 0.02 -16.20 1.16
C ILE A 45 -0.41 -15.11 2.13
N LEU A 46 0.20 -13.91 2.03
CA LEU A 46 -0.17 -12.77 2.87
C LEU A 46 -1.62 -12.32 2.64
N VAL A 47 -2.11 -12.34 1.41
CA VAL A 47 -3.51 -11.99 1.12
C VAL A 47 -4.48 -12.91 1.86
N VAL A 48 -4.25 -14.23 1.80
CA VAL A 48 -5.11 -15.20 2.50
C VAL A 48 -5.02 -15.03 4.02
N LEU A 49 -3.80 -14.85 4.54
CA LEU A 49 -3.56 -14.72 5.97
C LEU A 49 -4.18 -13.44 6.57
N LEU A 50 -4.19 -12.33 5.83
CA LEU A 50 -4.73 -11.05 6.30
C LEU A 50 -6.26 -10.99 6.34
N ILE A 51 -6.96 -11.92 5.68
CA ILE A 51 -8.42 -12.03 5.75
C ILE A 51 -8.87 -12.63 7.10
N ILE A 52 -8.10 -13.57 7.64
CA ILE A 52 -8.45 -14.33 8.86
C ILE A 52 -8.73 -13.41 10.07
N PRO A 53 -7.88 -12.43 10.42
CA PRO A 53 -8.16 -11.53 11.54
C PRO A 53 -9.47 -10.76 11.39
N ASN A 54 -9.82 -10.36 10.16
CA ASN A 54 -11.06 -9.64 9.90
C ASN A 54 -12.29 -10.54 10.12
N VAL A 55 -12.23 -11.79 9.67
CA VAL A 55 -13.28 -12.80 9.93
C VAL A 55 -13.47 -13.02 11.44
N ILE A 56 -12.37 -13.15 12.20
CA ILE A 56 -12.42 -13.35 13.65
C ILE A 56 -13.08 -12.14 14.34
N VAL A 57 -12.67 -10.91 14.00
CA VAL A 57 -13.24 -9.70 14.61
C VAL A 57 -14.73 -9.57 14.29
N PHE A 58 -15.14 -9.84 13.05
CA PHE A 58 -16.56 -9.82 12.69
C PHE A 58 -17.37 -10.86 13.45
N PHE A 59 -16.84 -12.08 13.60
CA PHE A 59 -17.50 -13.11 14.41
C PHE A 59 -17.74 -12.64 15.85
N PHE A 60 -16.72 -12.06 16.51
CA PHE A 60 -16.86 -11.56 17.88
C PHE A 60 -17.80 -10.36 18.02
N ILE A 61 -17.88 -9.48 17.02
CA ILE A 61 -18.76 -8.31 17.05
C ILE A 61 -20.24 -8.71 16.91
N PHE A 62 -20.54 -9.70 16.06
CA PHE A 62 -21.93 -10.04 15.68
C PHE A 62 -22.50 -11.30 16.36
N GLN A 63 -21.71 -12.06 17.12
CA GLN A 63 -22.16 -13.31 17.75
C GLN A 63 -23.40 -13.17 18.65
N ASN A 64 -23.59 -12.01 19.29
CA ASN A 64 -24.65 -11.77 20.27
C ASN A 64 -25.73 -10.80 19.75
N GLU A 65 -25.73 -10.50 18.46
CA GLU A 65 -26.66 -9.53 17.86
C GLU A 65 -27.97 -10.20 17.47
N THR A 66 -29.08 -9.69 18.01
CA THR A 66 -30.44 -10.19 17.69
C THR A 66 -31.10 -9.41 16.54
N PHE A 67 -30.51 -8.29 16.10
CA PHE A 67 -30.96 -7.47 14.96
C PHE A 67 -32.43 -7.01 15.05
N ASP A 68 -32.99 -6.90 16.24
CA ASP A 68 -34.40 -6.54 16.48
C ASP A 68 -34.67 -5.02 16.41
N ASP A 69 -33.61 -4.20 16.45
CA ASP A 69 -33.71 -2.73 16.41
C ASP A 69 -34.02 -2.20 15.01
N ILE A 70 -34.86 -1.15 14.93
CA ILE A 70 -35.04 -0.36 13.72
C ILE A 70 -33.67 0.26 13.36
N PHE A 71 -33.14 -0.16 12.21
CA PHE A 71 -31.76 0.10 11.78
C PHE A 71 -31.40 1.59 11.71
N ILE A 72 -30.83 2.15 12.78
CA ILE A 72 -30.43 3.57 12.84
C ILE A 72 -28.92 3.69 12.54
N SER A 73 -28.63 3.50 11.26
CA SER A 73 -27.37 3.60 10.48
C SER A 73 -26.02 4.05 11.08
N PHE A 74 -24.95 3.35 10.72
CA PHE A 74 -23.77 4.07 10.21
C PHE A 74 -23.26 3.47 8.89
N LEU A 75 -23.42 2.16 8.76
CA LEU A 75 -24.11 1.50 7.65
C LEU A 75 -25.07 0.59 8.43
N MET A 76 -26.35 0.91 8.63
CA MET A 76 -27.38 0.12 9.37
C MET A 76 -26.91 -0.91 10.44
N LEU A 77 -26.14 -0.50 11.45
CA LEU A 77 -25.73 -1.36 12.58
C LEU A 77 -26.66 -1.17 13.78
N PRO A 78 -27.01 -2.24 14.51
CA PRO A 78 -27.69 -2.14 15.81
C PRO A 78 -26.90 -1.26 16.78
N SER A 79 -27.63 -0.61 17.70
CA SER A 79 -27.05 0.31 18.69
C SER A 79 -26.02 -0.38 19.60
N THR A 80 -26.20 -1.68 19.85
CA THR A 80 -25.39 -2.58 20.67
C THR A 80 -24.00 -2.85 20.09
N SER A 81 -23.88 -3.14 18.80
CA SER A 81 -22.59 -3.43 18.11
C SER A 81 -21.89 -2.17 17.58
N ALA A 82 -22.61 -1.05 17.47
CA ALA A 82 -22.06 0.20 16.92
C ALA A 82 -20.77 0.67 17.63
N ASN A 83 -20.69 0.51 18.96
CA ASN A 83 -19.51 0.93 19.73
C ASN A 83 -18.31 0.02 19.47
N GLN A 84 -18.52 -1.31 19.42
CA GLN A 84 -17.46 -2.28 19.12
C GLN A 84 -16.93 -2.09 17.69
N PHE A 85 -17.83 -1.88 16.73
CA PHE A 85 -17.46 -1.61 15.35
C PHE A 85 -16.70 -0.28 15.20
N THR A 86 -17.10 0.76 15.95
CA THR A 86 -16.36 2.04 15.98
C THR A 86 -14.94 1.85 16.52
N SER A 87 -14.76 1.04 17.57
CA SER A 87 -13.43 0.69 18.09
C SER A 87 -12.60 -0.06 17.03
N HIS A 88 -13.21 -0.98 16.29
CA HIS A 88 -12.54 -1.66 15.18
C HIS A 88 -12.06 -0.69 14.08
N LEU A 89 -12.88 0.29 13.68
CA LEU A 89 -12.48 1.31 12.70
C LEU A 89 -11.30 2.17 13.19
N TRP A 90 -11.25 2.51 14.48
CA TRP A 90 -10.10 3.18 15.08
C TRP A 90 -8.84 2.33 15.03
N ASN A 91 -8.94 1.04 15.34
CA ASN A 91 -7.81 0.10 15.21
C ASN A 91 -7.29 0.04 13.77
N LEU A 92 -8.18 0.00 12.78
CA LEU A 92 -7.80 0.06 11.36
C LEU A 92 -7.10 1.40 11.01
N MET A 93 -7.53 2.52 11.59
CA MET A 93 -6.88 3.82 11.41
C MET A 93 -5.45 3.79 11.96
N TYR A 94 -5.26 3.32 13.19
CA TYR A 94 -3.94 3.22 13.82
C TYR A 94 -2.99 2.36 13.00
N ILE A 95 -3.46 1.19 12.55
CA ILE A 95 -2.68 0.29 11.72
C ILE A 95 -2.26 0.96 10.40
N LYS A 96 -3.13 1.75 9.77
CA LYS A 96 -2.79 2.50 8.54
C LYS A 96 -1.74 3.58 8.79
N VAL A 97 -1.84 4.32 9.89
CA VAL A 97 -0.84 5.33 10.26
C VAL A 97 0.52 4.67 10.48
N VAL A 98 0.57 3.59 11.27
CA VAL A 98 1.80 2.79 11.47
C VAL A 98 2.34 2.30 10.13
N ASN A 99 1.48 1.82 9.24
CA ASN A 99 1.89 1.31 7.94
C ASN A 99 2.53 2.40 7.05
N VAL A 100 2.00 3.62 7.05
CA VAL A 100 2.61 4.75 6.33
C VAL A 100 3.98 5.08 6.91
N ILE A 101 4.12 5.11 8.24
CA ILE A 101 5.42 5.32 8.91
C ILE A 101 6.42 4.23 8.49
N CYS A 102 6.00 2.96 8.49
CA CYS A 102 6.81 1.84 8.03
C CYS A 102 7.26 2.00 6.57
N ASN A 103 6.38 2.46 5.67
CA ASN A 103 6.75 2.74 4.26
C ASN A 103 7.73 3.91 4.11
N ILE A 104 7.63 4.94 4.96
CA ILE A 104 8.61 6.03 4.98
C ILE A 104 9.98 5.50 5.44
N VAL A 105 10.01 4.66 6.48
CA VAL A 105 11.24 4.00 6.94
C VAL A 105 11.85 3.12 5.85
N LEU A 106 11.02 2.35 5.13
CA LEU A 106 11.47 1.56 3.98
C LEU A 106 12.20 2.42 2.93
N LEU A 107 11.61 3.56 2.56
CA LEU A 107 12.22 4.47 1.59
C LEU A 107 13.54 5.07 2.10
N MET A 108 13.65 5.37 3.40
CA MET A 108 14.91 5.84 4.00
C MET A 108 15.98 4.75 3.98
N ILE A 109 15.65 3.51 4.34
CA ILE A 109 16.60 2.39 4.28
C ILE A 109 17.12 2.22 2.85
N GLN A 110 16.24 2.30 1.86
CA GLN A 110 16.63 2.17 0.46
C GLN A 110 17.50 3.29 -0.05
N SER A 111 17.25 4.55 0.33
CA SER A 111 18.08 5.67 -0.11
C SER A 111 19.53 5.52 0.39
N VAL A 112 19.71 4.99 1.61
CA VAL A 112 21.02 4.68 2.20
C VAL A 112 21.67 3.47 1.53
N LEU A 113 20.89 2.47 1.15
CA LEU A 113 21.38 1.24 0.54
C LEU A 113 21.76 1.41 -0.94
N LYS A 114 21.02 2.24 -1.70
CA LYS A 114 21.23 2.50 -3.13
C LYS A 114 22.70 2.67 -3.58
N PRO A 115 23.54 3.51 -2.94
CA PRO A 115 24.93 3.68 -3.35
C PRO A 115 25.81 2.43 -3.14
N LYS A 116 25.47 1.56 -2.19
CA LYS A 116 26.24 0.33 -1.93
C LYS A 116 26.06 -0.69 -3.06
N TYR A 117 24.84 -0.83 -3.58
CA TYR A 117 24.51 -1.79 -4.62
C TYR A 117 24.84 -1.32 -6.04
N GLN A 118 25.04 -0.01 -6.25
CA GLN A 118 25.55 0.52 -7.53
C GLN A 118 26.96 0.01 -7.86
N LYS A 119 27.69 -0.52 -6.88
CA LYS A 119 29.01 -1.16 -7.08
C LYS A 119 28.92 -2.68 -7.29
N SER A 120 27.72 -3.27 -7.26
CA SER A 120 27.51 -4.72 -7.39
C SER A 120 27.31 -5.17 -8.84
N SER A 121 27.10 -6.47 -9.04
CA SER A 121 26.89 -7.09 -10.37
C SER A 121 25.70 -6.48 -11.11
N LEU A 122 25.69 -6.63 -12.45
CA LEU A 122 24.60 -6.13 -13.30
C LEU A 122 23.24 -6.67 -12.85
N SER A 123 23.17 -7.95 -12.49
CA SER A 123 21.95 -8.61 -12.04
C SER A 123 21.43 -8.04 -10.71
N THR A 124 22.33 -7.74 -9.76
CA THR A 124 21.99 -7.07 -8.51
C THR A 124 21.49 -5.64 -8.74
N LYS A 125 22.03 -4.92 -9.73
CA LYS A 125 21.54 -3.57 -10.11
C LYS A 125 20.11 -3.62 -10.65
N TYR A 126 19.81 -4.58 -11.51
CA TYR A 126 18.46 -4.79 -12.03
C TYR A 126 17.46 -5.16 -10.94
N ALA A 127 17.80 -6.13 -10.09
CA ALA A 127 16.96 -6.52 -8.95
C ALA A 127 16.75 -5.34 -8.00
N MET A 128 17.78 -4.52 -7.76
CA MET A 128 17.67 -3.35 -6.90
C MET A 128 16.80 -2.24 -7.51
N GLU A 129 16.83 -2.03 -8.83
CA GLU A 129 15.95 -1.04 -9.47
C GLU A 129 14.47 -1.48 -9.37
N GLU A 130 14.20 -2.77 -9.50
CA GLU A 130 12.86 -3.35 -9.23
C GLU A 130 12.44 -3.11 -7.77
N ILE A 131 13.34 -3.38 -6.83
CA ILE A 131 13.09 -3.21 -5.40
C ILE A 131 12.96 -1.73 -5.02
N THR A 132 13.64 -0.79 -5.70
CA THR A 132 13.67 0.66 -5.38
C THR A 132 12.42 1.42 -5.85
N GLN A 133 11.81 1.03 -6.98
CA GLN A 133 10.57 1.66 -7.44
C GLN A 133 9.33 1.15 -6.69
N SER A 134 9.41 -0.07 -6.15
CA SER A 134 8.30 -0.75 -5.50
C SER A 134 7.77 -0.07 -4.22
N PRO A 135 8.57 0.46 -3.28
CA PRO A 135 8.03 1.11 -2.09
C PRO A 135 7.50 2.53 -2.31
N LYS A 136 7.85 3.20 -3.41
CA LYS A 136 7.15 4.43 -3.81
C LYS A 136 5.70 4.13 -4.15
N PHE A 137 5.46 3.03 -4.87
CA PHE A 137 4.13 2.54 -5.15
C PHE A 137 3.36 2.22 -3.85
N THR A 138 3.95 1.43 -2.95
CA THR A 138 3.27 1.06 -1.70
C THR A 138 3.02 2.27 -0.80
N LEU A 139 3.92 3.26 -0.76
CA LEU A 139 3.69 4.52 -0.05
C LEU A 139 2.49 5.28 -0.62
N ILE A 140 2.42 5.46 -1.95
CA ILE A 140 1.31 6.18 -2.59
C ILE A 140 -0.01 5.48 -2.28
N VAL A 141 -0.09 4.15 -2.46
CA VAL A 141 -1.31 3.38 -2.21
C VAL A 141 -1.73 3.43 -0.73
N THR A 142 -0.78 3.28 0.20
CA THR A 142 -1.06 3.34 1.65
C THR A 142 -1.50 4.72 2.09
N PHE A 143 -0.87 5.77 1.56
CA PHE A 143 -1.25 7.16 1.82
C PHE A 143 -2.64 7.49 1.27
N THR A 144 -2.96 7.08 0.03
CA THR A 144 -4.29 7.26 -0.55
C THR A 144 -5.35 6.56 0.29
N HIS A 145 -5.10 5.32 0.73
CA HIS A 145 -5.99 4.62 1.65
C HIS A 145 -6.19 5.37 2.97
N LEU A 146 -5.12 5.90 3.56
CA LEU A 146 -5.20 6.65 4.82
C LEU A 146 -5.98 7.95 4.63
N LEU A 147 -5.77 8.68 3.54
CA LEU A 147 -6.45 9.95 3.26
C LEU A 147 -7.96 9.75 3.09
N PHE A 148 -8.37 8.84 2.21
CA PHE A 148 -9.80 8.62 1.95
C PHE A 148 -10.51 8.00 3.16
N PHE A 149 -9.88 7.02 3.83
CA PHE A 149 -10.45 6.42 5.04
C PHE A 149 -10.46 7.39 6.23
N GLY A 150 -9.44 8.24 6.33
CA GLY A 150 -9.30 9.33 7.30
C GLY A 150 -10.45 10.32 7.19
N VAL A 151 -10.64 10.87 6.00
CA VAL A 151 -11.74 11.80 5.70
C VAL A 151 -13.08 11.13 5.95
N TYR A 152 -13.27 9.88 5.49
CA TYR A 152 -14.49 9.13 5.76
C TYR A 152 -14.78 9.02 7.26
N THR A 153 -13.81 8.58 8.06
CA THR A 153 -13.98 8.40 9.50
C THR A 153 -14.23 9.73 10.21
N ALA A 154 -13.56 10.81 9.81
CA ALA A 154 -13.76 12.14 10.37
C ALA A 154 -15.15 12.71 10.07
N CYS A 155 -15.58 12.68 8.79
CA CYS A 155 -16.94 13.06 8.39
C CYS A 155 -17.98 12.20 9.10
N SER A 156 -17.67 10.93 9.31
CA SER A 156 -18.55 10.00 9.99
C SER A 156 -18.80 10.36 11.45
N ILE A 157 -17.74 10.64 12.19
CA ILE A 157 -17.83 11.06 13.59
C ILE A 157 -18.51 12.42 13.68
N PHE A 158 -18.21 13.35 12.78
CA PHE A 158 -18.85 14.65 12.72
C PHE A 158 -20.38 14.54 12.58
N VAL A 159 -20.86 13.77 11.60
CA VAL A 159 -22.30 13.54 11.40
C VAL A 159 -22.92 12.84 12.61
N ARG A 160 -22.19 11.90 13.25
CA ARG A 160 -22.71 11.17 14.41
C ARG A 160 -22.86 12.04 15.67
N VAL A 161 -21.85 12.85 15.98
CA VAL A 161 -21.78 13.59 17.26
C VAL A 161 -22.44 14.95 17.15
N LEU A 162 -22.24 15.64 16.03
CA LEU A 162 -22.67 17.03 15.85
C LEU A 162 -23.76 17.18 14.79
N GLY A 163 -24.11 16.12 14.05
CA GLY A 163 -25.04 16.22 12.92
C GLY A 163 -26.44 16.68 13.31
N GLN A 164 -27.03 16.15 14.39
CA GLN A 164 -28.38 16.54 14.80
C GLN A 164 -28.50 18.04 15.16
N PRO A 165 -27.61 18.64 15.98
CA PRO A 165 -27.65 20.09 16.22
C PRO A 165 -27.18 20.92 15.02
N PHE A 166 -26.27 20.41 14.17
CA PHE A 166 -25.74 21.15 13.02
C PHE A 166 -26.73 21.27 11.85
N PHE A 167 -27.46 20.20 11.53
CA PHE A 167 -28.37 20.18 10.39
C PHE A 167 -29.76 20.76 10.69
N GLY A 168 -30.11 20.97 11.97
CA GLY A 168 -31.33 21.65 12.43
C GLY A 168 -32.67 20.99 12.07
N SER A 169 -32.66 19.98 11.20
CA SER A 169 -33.79 19.23 10.70
C SER A 169 -33.47 17.74 10.69
N PHE A 170 -34.41 16.94 11.17
CA PHE A 170 -34.29 15.48 11.20
C PHE A 170 -34.08 14.91 9.79
N ILE A 171 -34.71 15.48 8.76
CA ILE A 171 -34.57 15.05 7.37
C ILE A 171 -33.14 15.28 6.87
N ASN A 172 -32.58 16.48 7.09
CA ASN A 172 -31.23 16.82 6.64
C ASN A 172 -30.17 15.96 7.34
N PHE A 173 -30.38 15.64 8.62
CA PHE A 173 -29.54 14.71 9.37
C PHE A 173 -29.55 13.29 8.77
N TYR A 174 -30.72 12.77 8.39
CA TYR A 174 -30.82 11.45 7.73
C TYR A 174 -30.22 11.44 6.33
N VAL A 175 -30.39 12.52 5.55
CA VAL A 175 -29.75 12.67 4.23
C VAL A 175 -28.23 12.70 4.36
N ALA A 176 -27.68 13.46 5.31
CA ALA A 176 -26.24 13.49 5.57
C ALA A 176 -25.68 12.11 5.95
N ARG A 177 -26.42 11.32 6.74
CA ARG A 177 -26.05 9.92 7.05
C ARG A 177 -26.13 9.02 5.83
N GLY A 178 -27.14 9.20 4.98
CA GLY A 178 -27.29 8.46 3.72
C GLY A 178 -26.14 8.71 2.74
N VAL A 179 -25.74 9.97 2.56
CA VAL A 179 -24.59 10.35 1.72
C VAL A 179 -23.30 9.72 2.27
N ASN A 180 -23.13 9.72 3.59
CA ASN A 180 -21.95 9.13 4.20
C ASN A 180 -21.87 7.60 4.01
N CYS A 181 -23.00 6.92 3.79
CA CYS A 181 -23.03 5.49 3.43
C CYS A 181 -22.53 5.21 2.01
N ALA A 182 -22.48 6.22 1.12
CA ALA A 182 -21.98 6.08 -0.25
C ALA A 182 -20.45 6.27 -0.36
N VAL A 183 -19.82 6.81 0.69
CA VAL A 183 -18.37 7.06 0.75
C VAL A 183 -17.48 5.82 0.56
N PRO A 184 -17.87 4.57 0.92
CA PRO A 184 -17.04 3.38 0.66
C PRO A 184 -16.70 3.11 -0.80
N THR A 185 -17.34 3.82 -1.74
CA THR A 185 -16.95 3.88 -3.15
C THR A 185 -15.50 4.33 -3.36
N TYR A 186 -14.87 4.98 -2.37
CA TYR A 186 -13.43 5.29 -2.41
C TYR A 186 -12.56 4.04 -2.62
N ASN A 187 -13.01 2.84 -2.24
CA ASN A 187 -12.28 1.61 -2.50
C ASN A 187 -12.01 1.42 -4.02
N PHE A 188 -12.95 1.82 -4.89
CA PHE A 188 -12.71 1.83 -6.33
C PHE A 188 -11.71 2.90 -6.75
N VAL A 189 -11.78 4.09 -6.14
CA VAL A 189 -10.83 5.19 -6.39
C VAL A 189 -9.41 4.73 -6.07
N VAL A 190 -9.21 4.04 -4.96
CA VAL A 190 -7.88 3.53 -4.57
C VAL A 190 -7.36 2.50 -5.57
N VAL A 191 -8.21 1.61 -6.09
CA VAL A 191 -7.82 0.66 -7.13
C VAL A 191 -7.41 1.38 -8.42
N ILE A 192 -8.17 2.40 -8.84
CA ILE A 192 -7.83 3.21 -10.03
C ILE A 192 -6.49 3.94 -9.83
N VAL A 193 -6.30 4.59 -8.68
CA VAL A 193 -5.03 5.25 -8.34
C VAL A 193 -3.88 4.23 -8.38
N GLY A 194 -4.06 3.05 -7.77
CA GLY A 194 -3.07 1.98 -7.82
C GLY A 194 -2.71 1.56 -9.26
N MET A 195 -3.71 1.37 -10.13
CA MET A 195 -3.46 1.02 -11.53
C MET A 195 -2.68 2.12 -12.28
N ILE A 196 -3.04 3.39 -12.09
CA ILE A 196 -2.37 4.53 -12.73
C ILE A 196 -0.93 4.64 -12.25
N THR A 197 -0.71 4.60 -10.93
CA THR A 197 0.63 4.68 -10.33
C THR A 197 1.50 3.51 -10.77
N LEU A 198 0.97 2.29 -10.83
CA LEU A 198 1.69 1.12 -11.30
C LEU A 198 2.12 1.26 -12.77
N ARG A 199 1.24 1.76 -13.65
CA ARG A 199 1.57 2.02 -15.06
C ARG A 199 2.67 3.06 -15.19
N HIS A 200 2.56 4.17 -14.45
CA HIS A 200 3.56 5.24 -14.46
C HIS A 200 4.94 4.73 -14.03
N LEU A 201 5.01 4.04 -12.89
CA LEU A 201 6.27 3.51 -12.36
C LEU A 201 6.87 2.43 -13.26
N ASN A 202 6.04 1.58 -13.88
CA ASN A 202 6.51 0.61 -14.86
C ASN A 202 7.09 1.27 -16.12
N ALA A 203 6.51 2.37 -16.58
CA ALA A 203 7.04 3.13 -17.71
C ALA A 203 8.38 3.80 -17.36
N GLU A 204 8.49 4.42 -16.18
CA GLU A 204 9.75 4.98 -15.68
C GLU A 204 10.83 3.90 -15.54
N ARG A 205 10.47 2.74 -14.99
CA ARG A 205 11.36 1.58 -14.88
C ARG A 205 11.86 1.11 -16.24
N SER A 206 10.95 0.95 -17.21
CA SER A 206 11.34 0.53 -18.57
C SER A 206 12.32 1.52 -19.21
N LYS A 207 12.12 2.82 -18.98
CA LYS A 207 13.03 3.87 -19.45
C LYS A 207 14.39 3.77 -18.78
N ALA A 208 14.44 3.64 -17.45
CA ALA A 208 15.68 3.54 -16.68
C ALA A 208 16.51 2.29 -17.03
N VAL A 209 15.83 1.15 -17.22
CA VAL A 209 16.44 -0.09 -17.71
C VAL A 209 17.01 0.10 -19.12
N GLN A 210 16.24 0.66 -20.05
CA GLN A 210 16.72 0.89 -21.41
C GLN A 210 17.94 1.82 -21.46
N THR A 211 18.03 2.83 -20.59
CA THR A 211 19.18 3.74 -20.53
C THR A 211 20.39 3.17 -19.80
N THR A 212 20.20 2.28 -18.81
CA THR A 212 21.31 1.71 -18.02
C THR A 212 21.96 0.50 -18.72
N VAL A 213 21.18 -0.20 -19.55
CA VAL A 213 21.56 -1.51 -20.13
C VAL A 213 22.05 -1.36 -21.55
N ARG A 214 21.52 -0.36 -22.27
CA ARG A 214 22.27 0.22 -23.37
C ARG A 214 23.37 1.07 -22.76
N ILE A 215 24.51 0.45 -22.47
CA ILE A 215 25.77 1.10 -22.83
C ILE A 215 25.53 1.56 -24.27
N LEU A 216 25.43 2.89 -24.50
CA LEU A 216 25.24 3.40 -25.84
C LEU A 216 26.38 2.82 -26.66
N SER A 217 26.10 1.92 -27.61
CA SER A 217 27.17 1.30 -28.42
C SER A 217 27.50 2.14 -29.65
N ILE A 218 26.78 3.25 -29.84
CA ILE A 218 26.78 4.08 -31.05
C ILE A 218 26.74 5.54 -30.62
N GLY A 219 27.53 6.38 -31.30
CA GLY A 219 27.64 7.82 -31.01
C GLY A 219 28.75 8.16 -30.01
N ASN A 220 28.88 9.45 -29.68
CA ASN A 220 29.99 9.99 -28.90
C ASN A 220 30.03 9.44 -27.45
N GLU A 221 28.85 9.29 -26.83
CA GLU A 221 28.69 8.67 -25.50
C GLU A 221 29.05 7.18 -25.51
N GLY A 222 28.94 6.51 -26.67
CA GLY A 222 29.35 5.12 -26.81
C GLY A 222 30.83 4.92 -26.95
N ALA A 223 31.49 5.78 -27.75
CA ALA A 223 32.94 5.82 -27.81
C ALA A 223 33.55 6.02 -26.42
N LYS A 224 32.98 6.94 -25.63
CA LYS A 224 33.43 7.21 -24.25
C LYS A 224 33.28 6.01 -23.31
N ASN A 225 32.18 5.28 -23.40
CA ASN A 225 31.98 4.05 -22.61
C ASN A 225 32.98 2.94 -22.97
N TYR A 226 33.29 2.77 -24.27
CA TYR A 226 34.33 1.82 -24.69
C TYR A 226 35.72 2.25 -24.21
N ASP A 227 36.01 3.54 -24.28
CA ASP A 227 37.31 4.10 -23.85
C ASP A 227 37.52 3.94 -22.34
N ASP A 228 36.50 4.22 -21.53
CA ASP A 228 36.54 3.97 -20.07
C ASP A 228 36.67 2.48 -19.74
N ALA A 229 36.01 1.59 -20.48
CA ALA A 229 36.11 0.15 -20.27
C ALA A 229 37.51 -0.39 -20.61
N ILE A 230 38.07 0.03 -21.76
CA ILE A 230 39.42 -0.32 -22.20
C ILE A 230 40.44 0.21 -21.19
N THR A 231 40.35 1.49 -20.81
CA THR A 231 41.29 2.13 -19.88
C THR A 231 41.30 1.45 -18.51
N ASN A 232 40.12 1.10 -17.97
CA ASN A 232 40.02 0.36 -16.72
C ASN A 232 40.62 -1.06 -16.82
N GLN A 233 40.42 -1.74 -17.95
CA GLN A 233 41.00 -3.07 -18.18
C GLN A 233 42.54 -3.01 -18.23
N TRP A 234 43.11 -2.02 -18.92
CA TRP A 234 44.56 -1.79 -18.95
C TRP A 234 45.12 -1.41 -17.58
N ALA A 235 44.44 -0.53 -16.83
CA ALA A 235 44.85 -0.16 -15.49
C ALA A 235 44.95 -1.39 -14.56
N THR A 236 43.99 -2.30 -14.65
CA THR A 236 43.94 -3.54 -13.85
C THR A 236 45.05 -4.52 -14.22
N ILE A 237 45.34 -4.67 -15.52
CA ILE A 237 46.45 -5.53 -15.99
C ILE A 237 47.78 -4.99 -15.50
N THR A 238 47.95 -3.67 -15.49
CA THR A 238 49.19 -3.01 -15.06
C THR A 238 49.42 -3.13 -13.55
N THR A 239 48.36 -3.13 -12.74
CA THR A 239 48.45 -3.38 -11.29
C THR A 239 48.71 -4.84 -10.94
N SER A 240 48.29 -5.80 -11.78
CA SER A 240 48.54 -7.24 -11.56
C SER A 240 49.96 -7.71 -11.91
N ARG A 241 50.77 -6.85 -12.54
CA ARG A 241 52.15 -7.14 -12.99
C ARG A 241 53.24 -6.50 -12.12
N LEU A 242 52.85 -5.82 -11.04
CA LEU A 242 53.73 -5.31 -9.97
C LEU A 242 53.57 -6.19 -8.73
#